data_AF-I0LA08-F1
#
_entry.id   AF-I0LA08-F1
#
_cell.length_a   1.000
_cell.length_b   1.000
_cell.length_c   1.000
_cell.angle_alpha   90.00
_cell.angle_beta   90.00
_cell.angle_gamma   90.00
#
_symmetry.space_group_name_H-M   'P 1'
#
loop_
_entity.id
_entity.type
_entity.pdbx_description
1 polymer ?
#
loop_
_entity_poly.entity_id
_entity_poly.type
_entity_poly.pdbx_seq_one_letter_code
_entity_poly.pdbx_strand_id
1 'polypeptide(L)'
;MTIPTDRGLVAITKDARGRTAVMVGTSIADGQIDGVYAMHVAPKQIVVDPRVRLSAGEHGQFTTEPVEVYESGNAVQIRALDATADLRRM
;
A
#
# COMPACT_ATOMS: atom_id res chain seq x y z
N MET A 1 -17.24 -2.32 -13.38
CA MET A 1 -17.37 -2.00 -11.95
C MET A 1 -16.04 -1.43 -11.50
N THR A 2 -16.03 -0.22 -10.93
CA THR A 2 -14.81 0.36 -10.36
C THR A 2 -14.49 -0.43 -9.10
N ILE A 3 -13.34 -1.11 -9.09
CA ILE A 3 -12.84 -1.75 -7.88
C ILE A 3 -12.56 -0.61 -6.89
N PRO A 4 -13.01 -0.68 -5.63
CA PRO A 4 -12.65 0.33 -4.64
C PRO A 4 -11.12 0.38 -4.52
N THR A 5 -10.62 1.60 -4.57
CA THR A 5 -9.20 1.90 -4.68
C THR A 5 -8.80 2.79 -3.50
N ASP A 6 -7.88 2.30 -2.68
CA ASP A 6 -7.33 3.03 -1.54
C ASP A 6 -6.10 3.84 -1.97
N ARG A 7 -5.90 5.03 -1.38
CA ARG A 7 -4.81 5.94 -1.77
C ARG A 7 -4.10 6.53 -0.57
N GLY A 8 -2.85 6.14 -0.34
CA GLY A 8 -2.09 6.61 0.82
C GLY A 8 -0.69 6.04 0.88
N LEU A 9 -0.09 6.11 2.06
CA LEU A 9 1.17 5.44 2.34
C LEU A 9 0.89 3.97 2.65
N VAL A 10 1.85 3.11 2.29
CA VAL A 10 1.66 1.66 2.42
C VAL A 10 2.78 1.04 3.23
N ALA A 11 2.41 0.14 4.13
CA ALA A 11 3.31 -0.84 4.74
C ALA A 11 2.87 -2.27 4.39
N ILE A 12 3.86 -3.08 4.02
CA ILE A 12 3.75 -4.54 3.86
C ILE A 12 4.42 -5.15 5.09
N THR A 13 3.60 -5.69 5.99
CA THR A 13 4.05 -6.20 7.28
C THR A 13 3.45 -7.58 7.59
N LYS A 14 3.71 -8.10 8.79
CA LYS A 14 3.08 -9.30 9.34
C LYS A 14 2.05 -8.89 10.39
N ASP A 15 0.84 -9.44 10.32
CA ASP A 15 -0.16 -9.28 11.37
C ASP A 15 0.25 -10.04 12.64
N ALA A 16 -0.53 -9.89 13.73
CA ALA A 16 -0.30 -10.56 15.00
C ALA A 16 -0.30 -12.11 14.92
N ARG A 17 -0.73 -12.69 13.79
CA ARG A 17 -0.75 -14.13 13.51
C ARG A 17 0.36 -14.53 12.53
N GLY A 18 1.29 -13.64 12.20
CA GLY A 18 2.39 -13.90 11.27
C GLY A 18 1.98 -13.95 9.79
N ARG A 19 0.77 -13.49 9.44
CA ARG A 19 0.29 -13.43 8.05
C ARG A 19 0.69 -12.13 7.43
N THR A 20 1.07 -12.14 6.15
CA THR A 20 1.39 -10.90 5.43
C THR A 20 0.15 -10.01 5.37
N ALA A 21 0.31 -8.72 5.61
CA ALA A 21 -0.73 -7.71 5.52
C ALA A 21 -0.22 -6.51 4.71
N VAL A 22 -1.07 -5.96 3.86
CA VAL A 22 -0.86 -4.67 3.21
C VAL A 22 -1.75 -3.67 3.92
N MET A 23 -1.14 -2.68 4.55
CA MET A 23 -1.83 -1.65 5.32
C MET A 23 -1.66 -0.31 4.62
N VAL A 24 -2.77 0.41 4.48
CA VAL A 24 -2.82 1.74 3.89
C VAL A 24 -3.18 2.75 4.98
N GLY A 25 -2.38 3.79 5.10
CA GLY A 25 -2.52 4.80 6.15
C GLY A 25 -2.09 6.19 5.70
N THR A 26 -2.05 7.10 6.65
CA THR A 26 -1.82 8.53 6.41
C THR A 26 -0.36 8.94 6.61
N SER A 27 0.39 8.21 7.43
CA SER A 27 1.75 8.57 7.85
C SER A 27 2.61 7.32 8.05
N ILE A 28 3.93 7.47 7.88
CA ILE A 28 4.92 6.49 8.34
C ILE A 28 5.70 7.12 9.50
N ALA A 29 5.71 6.46 10.65
CA ALA A 29 6.50 6.85 11.83
C ALA A 29 7.35 5.65 12.25
N ASP A 30 8.67 5.85 12.39
CA ASP A 30 9.64 4.82 12.79
C ASP A 30 9.55 3.51 11.96
N GLY A 31 9.24 3.64 10.66
CA GLY A 31 9.09 2.49 9.76
C GLY A 31 7.79 1.70 9.95
N GLN A 32 6.85 2.21 10.73
CA GLN A 32 5.49 1.69 10.89
C GLN A 32 4.47 2.62 10.25
N ILE A 33 3.38 2.04 9.75
CA ILE A 33 2.23 2.79 9.25
C ILE A 33 1.36 3.26 10.41
N ASP A 34 0.95 4.51 10.36
CA ASP A 34 0.02 5.13 11.30
C ASP A 34 -1.21 5.67 10.54
N GLY A 35 -2.31 5.86 11.28
CA GLY A 35 -3.59 6.30 10.71
C GLY A 35 -4.14 5.32 9.67
N VAL A 36 -4.03 4.02 9.95
CA VAL A 36 -4.46 2.95 9.04
C VAL A 36 -5.96 3.01 8.84
N TYR A 37 -6.40 3.13 7.59
CA TYR A 37 -7.82 3.16 7.23
C TYR A 37 -8.22 2.04 6.26
N ALA A 38 -7.25 1.35 5.64
CA ALA A 38 -7.48 0.14 4.85
C ALA A 38 -6.42 -0.92 5.14
N MET A 39 -6.81 -2.19 5.13
CA MET A 39 -5.93 -3.32 5.41
C MET A 39 -6.35 -4.57 4.66
N HIS A 40 -5.43 -5.16 3.90
CA HIS A 40 -5.61 -6.43 3.19
C HIS A 40 -4.78 -7.51 3.88
N VAL A 41 -5.45 -8.47 4.53
CA VAL A 41 -4.80 -9.52 5.33
C VAL A 41 -4.68 -10.82 4.55
N ALA A 42 -3.50 -11.43 4.61
CA ALA A 42 -3.16 -12.67 3.94
C ALA A 42 -3.48 -12.70 2.43
N PRO A 43 -3.09 -11.66 1.65
CA PRO A 43 -3.26 -11.70 0.21
C PRO A 43 -2.45 -12.86 -0.37
N LYS A 44 -3.02 -13.60 -1.34
CA LYS A 44 -2.31 -14.70 -2.00
C LYS A 44 -1.09 -14.22 -2.77
N GLN A 45 -1.18 -13.01 -3.32
CA GLN A 45 -0.10 -12.37 -4.05
C GLN A 45 -0.12 -10.86 -3.79
N ILE A 46 1.07 -10.27 -3.71
CA ILE A 46 1.26 -8.82 -3.68
C ILE A 46 2.08 -8.46 -4.91
N VAL A 47 1.58 -7.52 -5.70
CA VAL A 47 2.25 -7.03 -6.92
C VAL A 47 2.53 -5.55 -6.72
N VAL A 48 3.81 -5.19 -6.79
CA VAL A 48 4.29 -3.82 -6.59
C VAL A 48 4.75 -3.29 -7.94
N ASP A 49 4.20 -2.14 -8.37
CA ASP A 49 4.66 -1.42 -9.55
C ASP A 49 6.16 -1.11 -9.40
N PRO A 50 7.01 -1.39 -10.40
CA PRO A 50 8.45 -1.12 -10.34
C PRO A 50 8.85 0.32 -9.99
N ARG A 51 7.93 1.28 -10.16
CA ARG A 51 8.14 2.69 -9.81
C ARG A 51 7.94 2.99 -8.32
N VAL A 52 7.28 2.09 -7.56
CA VAL A 52 7.08 2.26 -6.12
C VAL A 52 8.37 1.92 -5.39
N ARG A 53 8.91 2.90 -4.66
CA ARG A 53 10.09 2.69 -3.83
C ARG A 53 9.68 2.17 -2.47
N LEU A 54 10.13 0.95 -2.16
CA LEU A 54 9.98 0.35 -0.83
C LEU A 54 11.28 0.49 -0.05
N SER A 55 11.16 0.95 1.19
CA SER A 55 12.20 0.96 2.20
C SER A 55 11.96 -0.19 3.19
N ALA A 56 13.03 -0.78 3.71
CA ALA A 56 12.95 -1.74 4.79
C ALA A 56 12.72 -1.00 6.13
N GLY A 57 11.84 -1.53 6.96
CA GLY A 57 11.60 -1.12 8.34
C GLY A 57 11.65 -2.31 9.28
N GLU A 58 11.57 -2.05 10.59
CA GLU A 58 11.66 -3.10 11.63
C GLU A 58 10.59 -4.20 11.45
N HIS A 59 9.40 -3.84 10.96
CA HIS A 59 8.26 -4.74 10.84
C HIS A 59 7.95 -5.16 9.40
N GLY A 60 8.80 -4.83 8.43
CA GLY A 60 8.58 -5.20 7.03
C GLY A 60 9.09 -4.18 6.04
N GLN A 61 8.29 -3.89 5.03
CA GLN A 61 8.61 -2.90 4.01
C GLN A 61 7.55 -1.81 3.99
N PHE A 62 7.94 -0.59 3.65
CA PHE A 62 7.00 0.52 3.53
C PHE A 62 7.40 1.46 2.41
N THR A 63 6.48 2.31 1.99
CA THR A 63 6.78 3.45 1.11
C THR A 63 6.37 4.75 1.79
N THR A 64 7.19 5.78 1.61
CA THR A 64 6.89 7.16 2.01
C THR A 64 6.29 7.98 0.87
N GLU A 65 6.12 7.37 -0.30
CA GLU A 65 5.47 7.97 -1.46
C GLU A 65 4.00 7.52 -1.49
N PRO A 66 3.02 8.42 -1.69
CA PRO A 66 1.63 8.03 -1.83
C PRO A 66 1.42 7.11 -3.04
N VAL A 67 0.71 6.01 -2.83
CA VAL A 67 0.43 4.98 -3.83
C VAL A 67 -1.06 4.68 -3.90
N GLU A 68 -1.44 4.03 -4.99
CA GLU A 68 -2.78 3.50 -5.23
C GLU A 68 -2.80 1.99 -4.95
N VAL A 69 -3.72 1.54 -4.12
CA VAL A 69 -3.88 0.14 -3.72
C VAL A 69 -5.26 -0.36 -4.12
N TYR A 70 -5.31 -1.51 -4.80
CA TYR A 70 -6.57 -2.12 -5.20
C TYR A 70 -6.41 -3.63 -5.35
N GLU A 71 -7.53 -4.34 -5.21
CA GLU A 71 -7.57 -5.78 -5.43
C GLU A 71 -7.78 -6.09 -6.92
N SER A 72 -7.03 -7.04 -7.46
CA SER A 72 -7.22 -7.53 -8.83
C SER A 72 -7.14 -9.04 -8.86
N GLY A 73 -8.29 -9.69 -9.03
CA GLY A 73 -8.40 -11.14 -8.94
C GLY A 73 -7.99 -11.66 -7.56
N ASN A 74 -6.87 -12.37 -7.48
CA ASN A 74 -6.32 -12.92 -6.23
C ASN A 74 -5.13 -12.13 -5.68
N ALA A 75 -4.83 -10.95 -6.24
CA ALA A 75 -3.66 -10.16 -5.89
C ALA A 75 -4.05 -8.78 -5.34
N VAL A 76 -3.26 -8.29 -4.38
CA VAL A 76 -3.24 -6.86 -4.02
C VAL A 76 -2.20 -6.17 -4.88
N GLN A 77 -2.62 -5.14 -5.60
CA GLN A 77 -1.79 -4.34 -6.48
C GLN A 77 -1.43 -3.02 -5.78
N ILE A 78 -0.15 -2.66 -5.77
CA ILE A 78 0.34 -1.38 -5.26
C ILE A 78 0.98 -0.62 -6.41
N ARG A 79 0.41 0.53 -6.79
CA ARG A 79 0.81 1.30 -7.97
C ARG A 79 1.25 2.71 -7.58
N ALA A 80 2.30 3.21 -8.23
CA ALA A 80 2.69 4.61 -8.08
C ALA A 80 1.58 5.53 -8.63
N LEU A 81 1.26 6.62 -7.92
CA LEU A 81 0.37 7.63 -8.47
C LEU A 81 1.04 8.30 -9.67
N ASP A 82 0.36 8.33 -10.81
CA ASP A 82 0.81 9.13 -11.94
C ASP A 82 0.58 10.61 -11.61
N ALA A 83 1.66 11.33 -11.29
CA ALA A 83 1.64 12.76 -10.99
C ALA A 83 0.96 13.61 -12.10
N THR A 84 0.89 13.08 -13.34
CA THR A 84 0.26 13.74 -14.49
C THR A 84 -1.27 13.60 -14.52
N ALA A 85 -1.85 12.64 -13.78
CA ALA A 85 -3.29 12.38 -13.78
C ALA A 85 -4.04 13.23 -12.74
N ASP A 86 -3.43 13.53 -11.60
CA ASP A 86 -4.06 14.31 -10.52
C ASP A 86 -4.07 15.82 -10.80
N LEU A 87 -3.10 16.36 -11.57
CA LEU A 87 -3.09 17.77 -12.00
C LEU A 87 -4.19 18.14 -13.00
N ARG A 88 -4.89 17.16 -13.60
CA ARG A 88 -6.02 17.40 -14.53
C ARG A 88 -7.39 17.33 -13.85
N ARG A 89 -7.43 17.12 -12.53
CA ARG A 89 -8.67 17.03 -11.74
C ARG A 89 -8.77 18.12 -10.66
N MET A 90 -7.85 19.09 -10.65
CA MET A 90 -7.96 20.35 -9.90
C MET A 90 -8.26 21.49 -10.88
#